data_AF-A0A920R046-F1
#
_entry.id   AF-A0A920R046-F1
#
_cell.length_a   1.000
_cell.length_b   1.000
_cell.length_c   1.000
_cell.angle_alpha   90.00
_cell.angle_beta   90.00
_cell.angle_gamma   90.00
#
_symmetry.space_group_name_H-M   'P 1'
#
loop_
_entity.id
_entity.type
_entity.pdbx_description
1 polymer ?
#
loop_
_entity_poly.entity_id
_entity_poly.type
_entity_poly.pdbx_seq_one_letter_code
_entity_poly.pdbx_strand_id
1 'polypeptide(L)' 'MLYVKHAIGESSPDHVHPWEHQAFITEGSGILVCGGKEYPIKAGDAVLVPGGIRHQFTNTGDVPMNRVTVNPIESVQ' A
#
# COMPACT_ATOMS: atom_id res chain seq x y z
N MET A 1 4.73 2.43 12.30
CA MET A 1 5.37 1.84 11.10
C MET A 1 4.98 0.37 11.03
N LEU A 2 4.55 -0.10 9.87
CA LEU A 2 4.12 -1.49 9.65
C LEU A 2 4.91 -2.09 8.48
N TYR A 3 5.42 -3.30 8.65
CA TYR A 3 5.93 -4.10 7.55
C TYR A 3 4.88 -5.13 7.16
N VAL A 4 4.40 -5.07 5.92
CA VAL A 4 3.31 -5.91 5.43
C VAL A 4 3.81 -6.75 4.27
N LYS A 5 3.61 -8.06 4.37
CA LYS A 5 3.85 -9.02 3.28
C LYS A 5 2.54 -9.36 2.62
N HIS A 6 2.54 -9.39 1.29
CA HIS A 6 1.43 -9.90 0.47
C HIS A 6 1.94 -11.13 -0.28
N ALA A 7 1.34 -12.29 -0.02
CA ALA A 7 1.53 -13.48 -0.83
C ALA A 7 1.09 -13.23 -2.28
N ILE A 8 1.44 -14.15 -3.19
CA ILE A 8 1.07 -14.05 -4.60
C ILE A 8 -0.47 -14.00 -4.73
N GLY A 9 -0.99 -12.96 -5.39
CA GLY A 9 -2.42 -12.72 -5.53
C GLY A 9 -3.11 -12.16 -4.29
N GLU A 10 -2.42 -12.01 -3.15
CA GLU A 10 -3.00 -11.45 -1.93
C GLU A 10 -3.27 -9.96 -2.09
N SER A 11 -4.38 -9.52 -1.50
CA SER A 11 -4.74 -8.12 -1.41
C SER A 11 -4.91 -7.70 0.04
N SER A 12 -4.53 -6.45 0.35
CA SER A 12 -4.99 -5.83 1.59
C SER A 12 -6.52 -5.73 1.61
N PRO A 13 -7.15 -5.48 2.78
CA PRO A 13 -8.54 -5.06 2.81
C PRO A 13 -8.77 -3.84 1.92
N ASP A 14 -9.90 -3.78 1.22
CA ASP A 14 -10.38 -2.57 0.57
C ASP A 14 -11.07 -1.68 1.61
N HIS A 15 -10.51 -0.50 1.87
CA HIS A 15 -10.98 0.37 2.94
C HIS A 15 -10.70 1.85 2.68
N VAL A 16 -11.28 2.69 3.54
CA VAL A 16 -11.12 4.14 3.55
C VAL A 16 -11.07 4.63 4.99
N HIS A 17 -10.23 5.62 5.25
CA HIS A 17 -10.10 6.29 6.55
C HIS A 17 -9.54 7.70 6.37
N PRO A 18 -9.71 8.60 7.36
CA PRO A 18 -9.32 9.99 7.22
C PRO A 18 -7.80 10.23 7.18
N TRP A 19 -6.96 9.27 7.60
CA TRP A 19 -5.50 9.41 7.56
C TRP A 19 -4.87 8.90 6.27
N GLU A 20 -3.68 9.41 5.97
CA GLU A 20 -2.88 9.02 4.80
C GLU A 20 -2.02 7.77 5.08
N HIS A 21 -1.54 7.15 3.99
CA HIS A 21 -0.45 6.17 4.02
C HIS A 21 0.73 6.64 3.18
N GLN A 22 1.91 6.59 3.75
CA GLN A 22 3.18 6.65 3.03
C GLN A 22 3.74 5.23 2.99
N ALA A 23 3.78 4.62 1.79
CA ALA A 23 4.28 3.26 1.64
C ALA A 23 5.50 3.21 0.72
N PHE A 24 6.49 2.42 1.12
CA PHE A 24 7.66 2.09 0.31
C PHE A 24 7.65 0.60 0.00
N ILE A 25 7.69 0.25 -1.28
CA ILE A 25 7.70 -1.15 -1.72
C ILE A 25 9.14 -1.65 -1.66
N THR A 26 9.40 -2.65 -0.82
CA THR A 26 10.75 -3.18 -0.60
C THR A 26 11.05 -4.39 -1.48
N GLU A 27 10.02 -5.09 -1.97
CA GLU A 27 10.14 -6.30 -2.79
C GLU A 27 8.88 -6.52 -3.62
N GLY A 28 9.03 -7.18 -4.77
CA GLY A 28 7.92 -7.61 -5.62
C GLY A 28 7.25 -6.47 -6.39
N SER A 29 6.06 -6.74 -6.90
CA SER A 29 5.26 -5.81 -7.69
C SER A 29 3.77 -6.07 -7.54
N GLY A 30 2.97 -5.06 -7.81
CA GLY A 30 1.53 -5.14 -7.65
C GLY A 30 0.81 -3.94 -8.24
N ILE A 31 -0.44 -3.80 -7.83
CA ILE A 31 -1.28 -2.66 -8.16
C ILE A 31 -1.77 -2.03 -6.85
N LEU A 32 -1.68 -0.70 -6.77
CA LEU A 32 -2.42 0.11 -5.82
C LEU A 32 -3.68 0.63 -6.52
N VAL A 33 -4.85 0.21 -6.06
CA VAL A 33 -6.12 0.88 -6.40
C VAL A 33 -6.28 2.04 -5.44
N CYS A 34 -6.42 3.27 -5.94
CA CYS A 34 -6.60 4.47 -5.11
C CYS A 34 -7.56 5.43 -5.82
N GLY A 35 -8.71 5.69 -5.19
CA GLY A 35 -9.74 6.57 -5.77
C GLY A 35 -10.32 6.03 -7.09
N GLY A 36 -10.44 4.71 -7.21
CA GLY A 36 -10.93 4.04 -8.41
C GLY A 36 -9.96 4.01 -9.59
N LYS A 37 -8.71 4.45 -9.40
CA LYS A 37 -7.63 4.34 -10.40
C LYS A 37 -6.61 3.32 -9.97
N GLU A 38 -6.07 2.59 -10.93
CA GLU A 38 -4.99 1.64 -10.73
C GLU A 38 -3.62 2.31 -10.97
N TYR A 39 -2.70 2.06 -10.05
CA TYR A 39 -1.31 2.49 -10.13
C TYR A 39 -0.41 1.25 -10.03
N PRO A 40 0.31 0.87 -11.09
CA PRO A 40 1.34 -0.15 -10.99
C PRO A 40 2.41 0.29 -10.00
N ILE A 41 2.80 -0.62 -9.11
CA ILE A 41 3.81 -0.39 -8.09
C ILE A 41 4.82 -1.55 -8.09
N LYS A 42 6.08 -1.25 -7.79
CA LYS A 42 7.16 -2.25 -7.69
C LYS A 42 8.20 -1.85 -6.66
N ALA A 43 9.08 -2.79 -6.33
CA ALA A 43 10.22 -2.55 -5.46
C ALA A 43 10.98 -1.27 -5.83
N GLY A 44 11.21 -0.41 -4.83
CA GLY A 44 11.82 0.92 -4.98
C GLY A 44 10.82 2.07 -5.11
N ASP A 45 9.53 1.80 -5.39
CA ASP A 45 8.53 2.86 -5.45
C ASP A 45 8.14 3.34 -4.05
N ALA A 46 7.99 4.67 -3.92
CA ALA A 46 7.36 5.32 -2.78
C ALA A 46 6.01 5.89 -3.22
N VAL A 47 4.95 5.60 -2.45
CA VAL A 47 3.59 6.03 -2.75
C VAL A 47 2.96 6.75 -1.56
N LEU A 48 2.18 7.78 -1.87
CA LEU A 48 1.29 8.46 -0.93
C LEU A 48 -0.14 8.11 -1.29
N VAL A 49 -0.86 7.49 -0.35
CA VAL A 49 -2.31 7.34 -0.40
C VAL A 49 -2.91 8.47 0.43
N PRO A 50 -3.59 9.46 -0.19
CA PRO A 50 -4.20 10.54 0.56
C PRO A 50 -5.30 10.05 1.50
N GLY A 51 -5.49 10.76 2.62
CA GLY A 51 -6.62 10.52 3.52
C GLY A 51 -7.97 10.71 2.83
N GLY A 52 -8.98 9.96 3.29
CA GLY A 52 -10.33 10.02 2.75
C GLY A 52 -10.51 9.33 1.39
N ILE A 53 -9.46 8.70 0.85
CA ILE A 53 -9.52 7.96 -0.41
C ILE A 53 -9.62 6.46 -0.16
N ARG A 54 -10.61 5.81 -0.78
CA ARG A 54 -10.71 4.34 -0.80
C ARG A 54 -9.52 3.75 -1.54
N HIS A 55 -8.88 2.76 -0.94
CA HIS A 55 -7.68 2.17 -1.49
C HIS A 55 -7.49 0.70 -1.12
N GLN A 56 -6.74 -0.01 -1.97
CA GLN A 56 -6.36 -1.40 -1.81
C GLN A 56 -5.03 -1.65 -2.51
N PHE A 57 -4.18 -2.49 -1.92
CA PHE A 57 -2.97 -2.95 -2.59
C PHE A 57 -3.09 -4.44 -2.86
N THR A 58 -2.66 -4.85 -4.04
CA THR A 58 -2.74 -6.25 -4.49
C THR A 58 -1.40 -6.66 -5.07
N ASN A 59 -0.87 -7.79 -4.63
CA ASN A 59 0.27 -8.42 -5.27
C ASN A 59 -0.17 -9.11 -6.57
N THR A 60 0.32 -8.62 -7.70
CA THR A 60 0.04 -9.18 -9.04
C THR A 60 1.28 -9.79 -9.68
N GLY A 61 2.38 -9.91 -8.93
CA GLY A 61 3.63 -10.53 -9.38
C GLY A 61 3.67 -12.03 -9.14
N ASP A 62 4.87 -12.59 -9.31
CA ASP A 62 5.20 -14.02 -9.14
C ASP A 62 6.04 -14.30 -7.88
N VAL A 63 6.33 -13.27 -7.10
CA VAL A 63 7.03 -13.32 -5.80
C VAL A 63 6.23 -12.55 -4.75
N PRO A 64 6.49 -12.73 -3.45
CA PRO A 64 5.87 -11.89 -2.42
C PRO A 64 6.13 -10.40 -2.64
N MET A 65 5.10 -9.57 -2.43
CA MET A 65 5.23 -8.11 -2.44
C MET A 65 5.29 -7.63 -0.99
N ASN A 66 6.37 -6.93 -0.66
CA ASN A 66 6.61 -6.42 0.68
C ASN A 66 6.60 -4.90 0.68
N ARG A 67 5.99 -4.31 1.71
CA ARG A 67 5.95 -2.85 1.89
C ARG A 67 6.19 -2.44 3.33
N VAL A 68 6.84 -1.31 3.49
CA VAL A 68 6.86 -0.55 4.75
C VAL A 68 5.83 0.55 4.63
N THR A 69 4.91 0.65 5.58
CA THR A 69 3.87 1.69 5.59
C THR A 69 3.95 2.53 6.87
N VAL A 70 3.87 3.84 6.71
CA VAL A 70 3.81 4.85 7.76
C VAL A 70 2.48 5.60 7.64
N ASN A 71 1.75 5.72 8.75
CA ASN A 71 0.50 6.48 8.84
C ASN A 71 0.78 7.63 9.81
N PRO A 72 0.94 8.87 9.33
CA PRO A 72 1.51 9.93 10.14
C PRO A 72 0.54 10.63 11.11
N ILE A 73 -0.75 10.26 11.19
CA ILE A 73 -1.72 11.08 11.94
C ILE A 73 -1.65 10.98 13.48
N GLU A 74 -0.86 10.09 14.10
CA GLU A 74 -0.39 10.32 15.49
C GLU A 74 1.03 9.80 15.72
N SER A 75 2.01 10.72 15.69
CA SER A 75 3.32 10.57 16.36
C SER A 75 3.26 11.04 17.83
N VAL A 76 2.07 11.37 18.35
CA VAL A 76 1.77 11.63 19.78
C VAL A 76 0.27 11.44 20.05
N GLN A 77 -0.12 10.23 20.46
CA GLN A 77 -0.63 9.99 21.81
C GLN A 77 -0.28 8.55 22.24
#